data_AF-A0A529NWT5-F1
#
_entry.id   AF-A0A529NWT5-F1
#
_cell.length_a   1.000
_cell.length_b   1.000
_cell.length_c   1.000
_cell.angle_alpha   90.00
_cell.angle_beta   90.00
_cell.angle_gamma   90.00
#
_symmetry.space_group_name_H-M   'P 1'
#
loop_
_entity.id
_entity.type
_entity.pdbx_description
1 polymer ?
#
loop_
_entity_poly.entity_id
_entity_poly.type
_entity_poly.pdbx_seq_one_letter_code
_entity_poly.pdbx_strand_id
1 'polypeptide(L)'
;WHVAGKGKAFVDQQHDVTASDVELAQREGFESVEHLKRYTTLGMATDQGKTSNIAGLAIMAAVSGKSIPETGTTIYRPPYVPVAIGAFAGHHRDENFHATRLTPSHHWAAEQGAVFVDTGLWKRAQWYPRAGEKDWLESVTREVKTVRGGVGFCDVSTLGKIDVHGPDAGAFLDRVYINSFSNLAVGKARYGLMLREDGIVYDDGTTSRLAEDHYFLTTTTAKAGLVMQHLEFCRQVLFPELDLQLTSVSDQWAQFSIAGPKTRDLLR
;
A
#
# COMPACT_ATOMS: atom_id res chain seq x y z
N TRP A 1 -23.29 -22.31 42.84
CA TRP A 1 -22.26 -21.36 42.40
C TRP A 1 -22.45 -19.94 42.91
N HIS A 2 -23.55 -19.61 43.60
CA HIS A 2 -23.73 -18.32 44.26
C HIS A 2 -24.22 -18.56 45.70
N VAL A 3 -23.84 -17.66 46.62
CA VAL A 3 -24.26 -17.71 48.03
C VAL A 3 -25.45 -16.79 48.20
N ALA A 4 -26.52 -17.26 48.86
CA ALA A 4 -27.68 -16.44 49.15
C ALA A 4 -27.31 -15.28 50.08
N GLY A 5 -27.63 -14.05 49.67
CA GLY A 5 -27.31 -12.84 50.40
C GLY A 5 -28.34 -11.74 50.18
N LYS A 6 -28.30 -10.70 51.03
CA LYS A 6 -29.13 -9.50 50.88
C LYS A 6 -28.35 -8.49 50.02
N GLY A 7 -28.75 -8.30 48.76
CA GLY A 7 -28.15 -7.32 47.85
C GLY A 7 -27.88 -7.87 46.44
N LYS A 8 -27.24 -7.06 45.59
CA LYS A 8 -26.80 -7.47 44.25
C LYS A 8 -25.63 -8.46 44.35
N ALA A 9 -25.72 -9.57 43.63
CA ALA A 9 -24.64 -10.57 43.52
C ALA A 9 -23.84 -10.33 42.22
N PHE A 10 -22.77 -9.55 42.30
CA PHE A 10 -21.94 -9.23 41.14
C PHE A 10 -21.13 -10.44 40.64
N VAL A 11 -21.13 -10.61 39.33
CA VAL A 11 -20.39 -11.63 38.57
C VAL A 11 -19.27 -10.96 37.78
N ASP A 12 -19.55 -9.81 37.15
CA ASP A 12 -18.56 -8.93 36.52
C ASP A 12 -18.58 -7.58 37.21
N GLN A 13 -17.52 -7.25 37.94
CA GLN A 13 -17.43 -6.01 38.69
C GLN A 13 -17.21 -4.79 37.79
N GLN A 14 -16.57 -4.95 36.63
CA GLN A 14 -16.21 -3.79 35.80
C GLN A 14 -17.37 -3.35 34.91
N HIS A 15 -18.25 -4.27 34.55
CA HIS A 15 -19.47 -4.01 33.78
C HIS A 15 -20.76 -4.09 34.60
N ASP A 16 -20.66 -4.18 35.93
CA ASP A 16 -21.81 -4.29 36.85
C ASP A 16 -22.77 -5.46 36.53
N VAL A 17 -22.26 -6.54 35.93
CA VAL A 17 -23.08 -7.73 35.62
C VAL A 17 -23.33 -8.53 36.89
N THR A 18 -24.59 -8.85 37.16
CA THR A 18 -25.02 -9.62 38.33
C THR A 18 -25.54 -11.01 37.96
N ALA A 19 -25.70 -11.87 38.96
CA ALA A 19 -26.29 -13.20 38.78
C ALA A 19 -27.72 -13.11 38.20
N SER A 20 -28.50 -12.10 38.61
CA SER A 20 -29.85 -11.88 38.07
C SER A 20 -29.85 -11.50 36.58
N ASP A 21 -28.78 -10.88 36.07
CA ASP A 21 -28.66 -10.56 34.64
C ASP A 21 -28.37 -11.82 33.82
N VAL A 22 -27.58 -12.76 34.36
CA VAL A 22 -27.33 -14.07 33.74
C VAL A 22 -28.62 -14.91 33.71
N GLU A 23 -29.37 -14.93 34.81
CA GLU A 23 -30.69 -15.60 34.90
C GLU A 23 -31.72 -14.98 33.94
N LEU A 24 -31.75 -13.64 33.85
CA LEU A 24 -32.60 -12.92 32.91
C LEU A 24 -32.26 -13.29 31.47
N ALA A 25 -30.96 -13.29 31.11
CA ALA A 25 -30.53 -13.65 29.76
C ALA A 25 -30.98 -15.07 29.37
N GLN A 26 -30.84 -16.04 30.28
CA GLN A 26 -31.33 -17.40 30.03
C GLN A 26 -32.86 -17.44 29.90
N ARG A 27 -33.60 -16.71 30.74
CA ARG A 27 -35.07 -16.63 30.68
C ARG A 27 -35.59 -16.00 29.38
N GLU A 28 -34.82 -15.08 28.79
CA GLU A 28 -35.11 -14.44 27.51
C GLU A 28 -34.67 -15.27 26.30
N GLY A 29 -34.11 -16.48 26.51
CA GLY A 29 -33.78 -17.41 25.44
C GLY A 29 -32.35 -17.32 24.91
N PHE A 30 -31.45 -16.59 25.59
CA PHE A 30 -30.04 -16.53 25.22
C PHE A 30 -29.27 -17.77 25.70
N GLU A 31 -29.46 -18.91 25.03
CA GLU A 31 -28.90 -20.21 25.43
C GLU A 31 -27.40 -20.39 25.15
N SER A 32 -26.84 -19.61 24.24
CA SER A 32 -25.40 -19.66 23.91
C SER A 32 -24.61 -18.74 24.84
N VAL A 33 -23.45 -19.20 25.30
CA VAL A 33 -22.50 -18.39 26.10
C VAL A 33 -22.06 -17.13 25.36
N GLU A 34 -22.03 -17.18 24.03
CA GLU A 34 -21.73 -16.03 23.18
C GLU A 34 -22.89 -15.02 23.17
N HIS A 35 -24.14 -15.49 23.28
CA HIS A 35 -25.30 -14.61 23.44
C HIS A 35 -25.36 -14.00 24.84
N LEU A 36 -25.16 -14.81 25.90
CA LEU A 36 -25.06 -14.32 27.27
C LEU A 36 -24.03 -13.19 27.38
N LYS A 37 -22.81 -13.44 26.87
CA LYS A 37 -21.73 -12.45 26.82
C LYS A 37 -22.16 -11.13 26.17
N ARG A 38 -22.82 -11.19 25.00
CA ARG A 38 -23.22 -9.99 24.24
C ARG A 38 -24.40 -9.25 24.86
N TYR A 39 -25.35 -9.98 25.43
CA TYR A 39 -26.53 -9.41 26.05
C TYR A 39 -26.19 -8.71 27.36
N THR A 40 -25.40 -9.37 28.22
CA THR A 40 -25.05 -8.85 29.56
C THR A 40 -23.79 -8.01 29.57
N THR A 41 -22.96 -8.08 28.53
CA THR A 41 -21.57 -7.57 28.49
C THR A 41 -20.59 -8.29 29.41
N LEU A 42 -20.95 -9.47 29.95
CA LEU A 42 -20.10 -10.31 30.79
C LEU A 42 -18.73 -10.58 30.14
N GLY A 43 -17.66 -10.24 30.85
CA GLY A 43 -16.28 -10.50 30.44
C GLY A 43 -15.80 -9.70 29.24
N MET A 44 -16.52 -8.63 28.87
CA MET A 44 -16.14 -7.71 27.79
C MET A 44 -15.32 -6.52 28.28
N ALA A 45 -15.03 -6.43 29.57
CA ALA A 45 -14.33 -5.31 30.17
C ALA A 45 -12.82 -5.34 29.90
N THR A 46 -12.07 -4.40 30.48
CA THR A 46 -10.60 -4.31 30.26
C THR A 46 -9.83 -5.51 30.82
N ASP A 47 -10.40 -6.22 31.80
CA ASP A 47 -9.83 -7.45 32.33
C ASP A 47 -10.11 -8.67 31.43
N GLN A 48 -10.97 -8.54 30.40
CA GLN A 48 -11.43 -9.61 29.50
C GLN A 48 -12.04 -10.80 30.27
N GLY A 49 -12.75 -10.53 31.36
CA GLY A 49 -13.46 -11.52 32.14
C GLY A 49 -12.59 -12.56 32.83
N LYS A 50 -11.34 -12.19 33.16
CA LYS A 50 -10.40 -13.05 33.92
C LYS A 50 -10.98 -13.51 35.25
N THR A 51 -11.82 -12.69 35.87
CA THR A 51 -12.51 -13.02 37.13
C THR A 51 -13.99 -13.36 36.95
N SER A 52 -14.63 -12.93 35.87
CA SER A 52 -16.08 -13.02 35.68
C SER A 52 -16.56 -14.17 34.79
N ASN A 53 -15.79 -14.56 33.76
CA ASN A 53 -16.26 -15.52 32.76
C ASN A 53 -16.63 -16.87 33.37
N ILE A 54 -15.74 -17.49 34.15
CA ILE A 54 -16.01 -18.82 34.74
C ILE A 54 -17.19 -18.76 35.71
N ALA A 55 -17.32 -17.68 36.49
CA ALA A 55 -18.44 -17.50 37.41
C ALA A 55 -19.78 -17.36 36.66
N GLY A 56 -19.82 -16.54 35.61
CA GLY A 56 -21.02 -16.37 34.79
C GLY A 56 -21.41 -17.62 34.01
N LEU A 57 -20.43 -18.35 33.47
CA LEU A 57 -20.65 -19.65 32.81
C LEU A 57 -21.17 -20.71 33.79
N ALA A 58 -20.68 -20.72 35.03
CA ALA A 58 -21.16 -21.64 36.05
C ALA A 58 -22.61 -21.34 36.50
N ILE A 59 -22.98 -20.05 36.55
CA ILE A 59 -24.37 -19.64 36.78
C ILE A 59 -25.25 -20.06 35.60
N MET A 60 -24.81 -19.78 34.36
CA MET A 60 -25.51 -20.17 33.13
C MET A 60 -25.74 -21.69 33.06
N ALA A 61 -24.72 -22.48 33.38
CA ALA A 61 -24.80 -23.94 33.45
C ALA A 61 -25.87 -24.39 34.48
N ALA A 62 -25.87 -23.79 35.67
CA ALA A 62 -26.85 -24.12 36.71
C ALA A 62 -28.28 -23.78 36.30
N VAL A 63 -28.53 -22.62 35.68
CA VAL A 63 -29.89 -22.19 35.29
C VAL A 63 -30.40 -22.91 34.04
N SER A 64 -29.49 -23.39 33.18
CA SER A 64 -29.83 -24.16 31.98
C SER A 64 -29.89 -25.67 32.20
N GLY A 65 -29.56 -26.15 33.41
CA GLY A 65 -29.52 -27.58 33.73
C GLY A 65 -28.39 -28.35 33.03
N LYS A 66 -27.36 -27.65 32.54
CA LYS A 66 -26.20 -28.21 31.82
C LYS A 66 -24.97 -28.24 32.72
N SER A 67 -23.98 -29.05 32.36
CA SER A 67 -22.63 -28.95 32.92
C SER A 67 -21.87 -27.75 32.33
N ILE A 68 -20.77 -27.34 32.97
CA ILE A 68 -19.89 -26.28 32.44
C ILE A 68 -19.31 -26.65 31.06
N PRO A 69 -18.81 -27.90 30.83
CA PRO A 69 -18.35 -28.31 29.51
C PRO A 69 -19.44 -28.25 28.41
N GLU A 70 -20.69 -28.58 28.74
CA GLU A 70 -21.82 -28.52 27.79
C GLU A 70 -22.28 -27.09 27.50
N THR A 71 -22.16 -26.20 28.47
CA THR A 71 -22.40 -24.75 28.30
C THR A 71 -21.32 -24.13 27.41
N GLY A 72 -20.08 -24.63 27.49
CA GLY A 72 -18.95 -24.18 26.69
C GLY A 72 -18.26 -22.93 27.25
N THR A 73 -17.21 -22.48 26.56
CA THR A 73 -16.47 -21.24 26.90
C THR A 73 -16.56 -20.24 25.76
N THR A 74 -16.34 -18.97 26.06
CA THR A 74 -16.21 -17.94 25.02
C THR A 74 -14.84 -18.03 24.34
N ILE A 75 -14.74 -17.49 23.12
CA ILE A 75 -13.47 -17.51 22.37
C ILE A 75 -12.43 -16.60 23.04
N TYR A 76 -11.26 -17.17 23.37
CA TYR A 76 -10.08 -16.43 23.79
C TYR A 76 -9.39 -15.75 22.60
N ARG A 77 -9.04 -14.48 22.75
CA ARG A 77 -8.41 -13.67 21.69
C ARG A 77 -7.15 -12.96 22.22
N PRO A 78 -6.09 -12.82 21.40
CA PRO A 78 -5.05 -11.84 21.69
C PRO A 78 -5.59 -10.41 21.53
N PRO A 79 -4.96 -9.42 22.20
CA PRO A 79 -3.87 -9.58 23.16
C PRO A 79 -4.38 -10.06 24.54
N TYR A 80 -3.58 -10.87 25.27
CA TYR A 80 -3.96 -11.45 26.57
C TYR A 80 -4.29 -10.40 27.65
N VAL A 81 -3.55 -9.29 27.61
CA VAL A 81 -3.81 -8.04 28.34
C VAL A 81 -3.70 -6.88 27.35
N PRO A 82 -4.35 -5.73 27.59
CA PRO A 82 -4.22 -4.58 26.71
C PRO A 82 -2.76 -4.20 26.45
N VAL A 83 -2.44 -3.94 25.19
CA VAL A 83 -1.13 -3.45 24.75
C VAL A 83 -1.31 -2.06 24.15
N ALA A 84 -0.45 -1.11 24.53
CA ALA A 84 -0.51 0.24 24.00
C ALA A 84 -0.30 0.23 22.48
N ILE A 85 -1.12 0.98 21.72
CA ILE A 85 -1.04 1.05 20.25
C ILE A 85 0.38 1.41 19.77
N GLY A 86 1.07 2.30 20.49
CA GLY A 86 2.44 2.70 20.17
C GLY A 86 3.48 1.56 20.25
N ALA A 87 3.21 0.50 21.02
CA ALA A 87 4.09 -0.67 21.06
C ALA A 87 3.97 -1.51 19.78
N PHE A 88 2.78 -1.57 19.16
CA PHE A 88 2.61 -2.22 17.86
C PHE A 88 3.25 -1.43 16.71
N ALA A 89 3.27 -0.11 16.81
CA ALA A 89 3.93 0.74 15.80
C ALA A 89 5.45 0.54 15.75
N GLY A 90 6.08 0.17 16.87
CA GLY A 90 7.53 -0.02 16.95
C GLY A 90 8.30 1.21 16.48
N HIS A 91 9.21 1.03 15.53
CA HIS A 91 10.01 2.12 14.93
C HIS A 91 9.31 2.80 13.73
N HIS A 92 8.12 2.35 13.32
CA HIS A 92 7.38 2.92 12.19
C HIS A 92 6.64 4.20 12.60
N ARG A 93 7.39 5.28 12.79
CA ARG A 93 6.89 6.57 13.28
C ARG A 93 7.63 7.72 12.59
N ASP A 94 6.99 8.88 12.49
CA ASP A 94 7.58 10.10 11.94
C ASP A 94 8.21 9.86 10.55
N GLU A 95 9.43 10.30 10.32
CA GLU A 95 10.18 10.11 9.07
C GLU A 95 10.51 8.63 8.78
N ASN A 96 10.49 7.76 9.80
CA ASN A 96 10.74 6.33 9.68
C ASN A 96 9.43 5.51 9.50
N PHE A 97 8.29 6.17 9.34
CA PHE A 97 7.01 5.49 9.10
C PHE A 97 7.07 4.62 7.83
N HIS A 98 7.76 5.08 6.80
CA HIS A 98 8.04 4.33 5.58
C HIS A 98 9.40 4.73 5.00
N ALA A 99 9.95 3.88 4.12
CA ALA A 99 11.22 4.17 3.47
C ALA A 99 11.11 5.40 2.56
N THR A 100 12.12 6.26 2.61
CA THR A 100 12.26 7.41 1.72
C THR A 100 13.37 7.13 0.70
N ARG A 101 13.09 7.37 -0.58
CA ARG A 101 14.02 7.19 -1.70
C ARG A 101 14.38 8.55 -2.31
N LEU A 102 15.68 8.77 -2.49
CA LEU A 102 16.23 10.02 -3.01
C LEU A 102 16.86 9.77 -4.37
N THR A 103 16.60 10.65 -5.33
CA THR A 103 17.26 10.58 -6.65
C THR A 103 18.73 11.00 -6.53
N PRO A 104 19.58 10.63 -7.50
CA PRO A 104 20.99 11.06 -7.49
C PRO A 104 21.18 12.59 -7.45
N SER A 105 20.24 13.37 -8.00
CA SER A 105 20.25 14.83 -7.94
C SER A 105 19.54 15.44 -6.72
N HIS A 106 19.11 14.64 -5.75
CA HIS A 106 18.34 15.14 -4.61
C HIS A 106 19.11 16.20 -3.80
N HIS A 107 20.38 15.94 -3.47
CA HIS A 107 21.19 16.90 -2.71
C HIS A 107 21.39 18.21 -3.46
N TRP A 108 21.70 18.14 -4.76
CA TRP A 108 21.79 19.34 -5.60
C TRP A 108 20.46 20.10 -5.63
N ALA A 109 19.34 19.40 -5.78
CA ALA A 109 18.02 20.04 -5.80
C ALA A 109 17.71 20.73 -4.47
N ALA A 110 18.06 20.11 -3.34
CA ALA A 110 17.90 20.71 -2.01
C ALA A 110 18.78 21.96 -1.84
N GLU A 111 20.02 21.95 -2.33
CA GLU A 111 20.92 23.12 -2.35
C GLU A 111 20.36 24.26 -3.21
N GLN A 112 19.64 23.95 -4.29
CA GLN A 112 18.92 24.94 -5.10
C GLN A 112 17.58 25.39 -4.48
N GLY A 113 17.25 24.93 -3.27
CA GLY A 113 16.02 25.30 -2.58
C GLY A 113 14.76 24.65 -3.14
N ALA A 114 14.88 23.50 -3.81
CA ALA A 114 13.72 22.78 -4.35
C ALA A 114 12.68 22.46 -3.27
N VAL A 115 11.41 22.62 -3.63
CA VAL A 115 10.30 22.09 -2.84
C VAL A 115 10.02 20.67 -3.29
N PHE A 116 9.87 19.73 -2.36
CA PHE A 116 9.73 18.30 -2.65
C PHE A 116 8.30 17.79 -2.47
N VAL A 117 7.93 16.81 -3.29
CA VAL A 117 6.67 16.05 -3.20
C VAL A 117 6.94 14.56 -3.05
N ASP A 118 6.10 13.87 -2.28
CA ASP A 118 6.10 12.42 -2.17
C ASP A 118 5.38 11.79 -3.36
N THR A 119 6.10 10.94 -4.10
CA THR A 119 5.54 10.14 -5.20
C THR A 119 5.86 8.67 -4.97
N GLY A 120 4.92 7.95 -4.34
CA GLY A 120 5.23 6.66 -3.75
C GLY A 120 6.28 6.83 -2.65
N LEU A 121 7.39 6.09 -2.74
CA LEU A 121 8.51 6.22 -1.79
C LEU A 121 9.50 7.32 -2.18
N TRP A 122 9.35 7.98 -3.33
CA TRP A 122 10.33 8.94 -3.84
C TRP A 122 10.05 10.38 -3.38
N LYS A 123 11.09 11.08 -2.94
CA LYS A 123 11.09 12.55 -2.80
C LYS A 123 11.51 13.20 -4.10
N ARG A 124 10.57 13.81 -4.82
CA ARG A 124 10.82 14.46 -6.12
C ARG A 124 10.79 15.96 -5.99
N ALA A 125 11.71 16.66 -6.67
CA ALA A 125 11.64 18.10 -6.80
C ALA A 125 10.36 18.48 -7.58
N GLN A 126 9.47 19.23 -6.94
CA GLN A 126 8.19 19.66 -7.47
C GLN A 126 8.32 21.01 -8.20
N TRP A 127 9.07 21.96 -7.62
CA TRP A 127 9.47 23.23 -8.25
C TRP A 127 10.67 23.85 -7.51
N TYR A 128 11.28 24.87 -8.12
CA TYR A 128 12.44 25.60 -7.62
C TYR A 128 12.10 27.09 -7.43
N PRO A 129 11.78 27.54 -6.21
CA PRO A 129 11.46 28.93 -5.91
C PRO A 129 12.68 29.86 -6.05
N ARG A 130 12.45 31.12 -6.40
CA ARG A 130 13.44 32.20 -6.37
C ARG A 130 13.04 33.30 -5.39
N ALA A 131 14.05 34.00 -4.87
CA ALA A 131 13.83 35.16 -4.00
C ALA A 131 12.93 36.20 -4.69
N GLY A 132 11.89 36.64 -3.99
CA GLY A 132 10.92 37.63 -4.49
C GLY A 132 9.67 37.04 -5.14
N GLU A 133 9.60 35.72 -5.35
CA GLU A 133 8.38 35.05 -5.82
C GLU A 133 7.43 34.79 -4.64
N LYS A 134 6.13 35.05 -4.85
CA LYS A 134 5.13 35.03 -3.77
C LYS A 134 4.62 33.64 -3.46
N ASP A 135 4.44 32.81 -4.48
CA ASP A 135 3.85 31.48 -4.36
C ASP A 135 4.40 30.50 -5.41
N TRP A 136 3.92 29.26 -5.33
CA TRP A 136 4.29 28.19 -6.25
C TRP A 136 3.88 28.50 -7.70
N LEU A 137 2.80 29.25 -7.91
CA LEU A 137 2.27 29.53 -9.24
C LEU A 137 3.19 30.48 -10.00
N GLU A 138 3.72 31.51 -9.34
CA GLU A 138 4.74 32.39 -9.93
C GLU A 138 6.00 31.59 -10.32
N SER A 139 6.48 30.73 -9.41
CA SER A 139 7.66 29.87 -9.62
C SER A 139 7.47 28.95 -10.84
N VAL A 140 6.38 28.19 -10.86
CA VAL A 140 6.07 27.24 -11.94
C VAL A 140 5.76 27.97 -13.24
N THR A 141 5.09 29.12 -13.20
CA THR A 141 4.85 29.94 -14.41
C THR A 141 6.18 30.39 -15.03
N ARG A 142 7.15 30.82 -14.22
CA ARG A 142 8.50 31.13 -14.69
C ARG A 142 9.18 29.90 -15.29
N GLU A 143 9.14 28.75 -14.62
CA GLU A 143 9.75 27.50 -15.11
C GLU A 143 9.18 27.09 -16.46
N VAL A 144 7.85 27.09 -16.61
CA VAL A 144 7.16 26.79 -17.87
C VAL A 144 7.60 27.75 -18.98
N LYS A 145 7.61 29.05 -18.70
CA LYS A 145 8.09 30.06 -19.68
C LYS A 145 9.57 29.87 -20.03
N THR A 146 10.39 29.50 -19.05
CA THR A 146 11.83 29.25 -19.24
C THR A 146 12.06 28.06 -20.16
N VAL A 147 11.39 26.93 -19.92
CA VAL A 147 11.48 25.74 -20.76
C VAL A 147 10.97 26.03 -22.18
N ARG A 148 9.79 26.68 -22.30
CA ARG A 148 9.19 26.96 -23.61
C ARG A 148 9.94 28.01 -24.43
N GLY A 149 10.56 28.99 -23.79
CA GLY A 149 11.33 30.06 -24.45
C GLY A 149 12.83 29.78 -24.59
N GLY A 150 13.36 28.76 -23.91
CA GLY A 150 14.79 28.50 -23.82
C GLY A 150 15.09 27.02 -23.68
N VAL A 151 15.63 26.65 -22.52
CA VAL A 151 15.93 25.27 -22.14
C VAL A 151 15.75 25.13 -20.64
N GLY A 152 15.26 23.97 -20.22
CA GLY A 152 15.27 23.55 -18.83
C GLY A 152 15.35 22.03 -18.76
N PHE A 153 15.40 21.50 -17.55
CA PHE A 153 15.45 20.06 -17.34
C PHE A 153 14.51 19.62 -16.23
N CYS A 154 14.17 18.34 -16.24
CA CYS A 154 13.43 17.67 -15.18
C CYS A 154 14.14 16.35 -14.84
N ASP A 155 14.38 16.12 -13.55
CA ASP A 155 14.84 14.81 -13.06
C ASP A 155 13.67 13.82 -13.12
N VAL A 156 13.78 12.87 -14.05
CA VAL A 156 12.83 11.79 -14.29
C VAL A 156 13.43 10.43 -13.91
N SER A 157 14.50 10.42 -13.11
CA SER A 157 15.17 9.20 -12.64
C SER A 157 14.25 8.26 -11.86
N THR A 158 13.10 8.75 -11.39
CA THR A 158 12.13 7.96 -10.61
C THR A 158 11.20 7.10 -11.45
N LEU A 159 11.15 7.27 -12.78
CA LEU A 159 10.34 6.39 -13.64
C LEU A 159 10.79 4.93 -13.47
N GLY A 160 9.83 4.00 -13.53
CA GLY A 160 10.17 2.60 -13.62
C GLY A 160 10.89 2.34 -14.94
N LYS A 161 11.91 1.50 -14.93
CA LYS A 161 12.70 1.14 -16.11
C LYS A 161 12.89 -0.37 -16.11
N ILE A 162 12.48 -1.01 -17.19
CA ILE A 162 12.52 -2.46 -17.33
C ILE A 162 13.24 -2.75 -18.64
N ASP A 163 14.31 -3.53 -18.50
CA ASP A 163 15.08 -4.09 -19.59
C ASP A 163 14.44 -5.41 -20.03
N VAL A 164 14.20 -5.57 -21.32
CA VAL A 164 13.45 -6.69 -21.90
C VAL A 164 14.24 -7.27 -23.06
N HIS A 165 14.67 -8.52 -22.88
CA HIS A 165 15.58 -9.21 -23.79
C HIS A 165 15.00 -10.56 -24.23
N GLY A 166 15.12 -10.90 -25.50
CA GLY A 166 14.81 -12.23 -26.04
C GLY A 166 14.10 -12.17 -27.39
N PRO A 167 14.15 -13.26 -28.16
CA PRO A 167 13.58 -13.32 -29.51
C PRO A 167 12.07 -13.03 -29.53
N ASP A 168 11.35 -13.37 -28.45
CA ASP A 168 9.91 -13.16 -28.34
C ASP A 168 9.51 -11.85 -27.65
N ALA A 169 10.46 -10.97 -27.31
CA ALA A 169 10.20 -9.72 -26.61
C ALA A 169 9.15 -8.86 -27.32
N GLY A 170 9.26 -8.69 -28.65
CA GLY A 170 8.29 -7.91 -29.42
C GLY A 170 6.88 -8.50 -29.39
N ALA A 171 6.76 -9.83 -29.50
CA ALA A 171 5.49 -10.54 -29.46
C ALA A 171 4.85 -10.49 -28.05
N PHE A 172 5.67 -10.58 -27.00
CA PHE A 172 5.21 -10.39 -25.62
C PHE A 172 4.66 -8.98 -25.41
N LEU A 173 5.38 -7.95 -25.88
CA LEU A 173 4.94 -6.56 -25.77
C LEU A 173 3.63 -6.28 -26.51
N ASP A 174 3.40 -6.91 -27.65
CA ASP A 174 2.11 -6.84 -28.39
C ASP A 174 0.92 -7.41 -27.60
N ARG A 175 1.17 -8.28 -26.61
CA ARG A 175 0.12 -8.88 -25.77
C ARG A 175 -0.21 -8.04 -24.54
N VAL A 176 0.77 -7.34 -23.98
CA VAL A 176 0.62 -6.54 -22.74
C VAL A 176 0.25 -5.08 -22.99
N TYR A 177 0.58 -4.55 -24.16
CA TYR A 177 0.21 -3.20 -24.58
C TYR A 177 -0.95 -3.23 -25.59
N ILE A 178 -1.74 -2.16 -25.63
CA ILE A 178 -2.82 -2.01 -26.62
C ILE A 178 -2.33 -1.83 -28.05
N ASN A 179 -1.08 -1.41 -28.21
CA ASN A 179 -0.45 -1.13 -29.49
C ASN A 179 0.75 -2.05 -29.70
N SER A 180 1.09 -2.31 -30.96
CA SER A 180 2.18 -3.21 -31.29
C SER A 180 3.55 -2.59 -30.98
N PHE A 181 4.53 -3.41 -30.66
CA PHE A 181 5.96 -3.12 -30.52
C PHE A 181 6.83 -4.03 -31.39
N SER A 182 6.32 -5.18 -31.84
CA SER A 182 7.01 -6.10 -32.75
C SER A 182 7.47 -5.45 -34.06
N ASN A 183 6.67 -4.51 -34.59
CA ASN A 183 6.96 -3.76 -35.82
C ASN A 183 7.72 -2.43 -35.59
N LEU A 184 8.10 -2.11 -34.35
CA LEU A 184 8.87 -0.90 -34.07
C LEU A 184 10.28 -1.05 -34.63
N ALA A 185 10.76 -0.13 -35.47
CA ALA A 185 12.13 -0.21 -35.98
C ALA A 185 13.17 -0.03 -34.87
N VAL A 186 14.33 -0.68 -34.99
CA VAL A 186 15.47 -0.48 -34.07
C VAL A 186 15.91 0.98 -34.06
N GLY A 187 16.27 1.50 -32.88
CA GLY A 187 16.64 2.90 -32.68
C GLY A 187 15.43 3.85 -32.62
N LYS A 188 14.21 3.31 -32.55
CA LYS A 188 12.97 4.10 -32.37
C LYS A 188 12.35 3.82 -31.01
N ALA A 189 11.52 4.76 -30.58
CA ALA A 189 10.72 4.66 -29.38
C ALA A 189 9.24 4.87 -29.72
N ARG A 190 8.37 4.26 -28.92
CA ARG A 190 6.92 4.35 -29.05
C ARG A 190 6.29 4.42 -27.67
N TYR A 191 5.32 5.31 -27.53
CA TYR A 191 4.47 5.38 -26.34
C TYR A 191 3.43 4.26 -26.39
N GLY A 192 3.19 3.60 -25.26
CA GLY A 192 2.22 2.53 -25.13
C GLY A 192 1.38 2.67 -23.86
N LEU A 193 0.20 2.06 -23.90
CA LEU A 193 -0.73 1.98 -22.79
C LEU A 193 -0.98 0.52 -22.44
N MET A 194 -0.84 0.18 -21.16
CA MET A 194 -1.25 -1.13 -20.62
C MET A 194 -2.65 -1.00 -20.03
N LEU A 195 -3.51 -1.98 -20.28
CA LEU A 195 -4.83 -2.05 -19.69
C LEU A 195 -4.91 -3.23 -18.73
N ARG A 196 -5.82 -3.10 -17.76
CA ARG A 196 -6.32 -4.27 -17.03
C ARG A 196 -7.27 -5.07 -17.93
N GLU A 197 -7.62 -6.26 -17.47
CA GLU A 197 -8.57 -7.16 -18.15
C GLU A 197 -9.97 -6.54 -18.34
N ASP A 198 -10.35 -5.58 -17.50
CA ASP A 198 -11.60 -4.82 -17.61
C ASP A 198 -11.54 -3.66 -18.62
N GLY A 199 -10.41 -3.51 -19.34
CA GLY A 199 -10.20 -2.47 -20.35
C GLY A 199 -9.85 -1.10 -19.79
N ILE A 200 -9.68 -0.95 -18.47
CA ILE A 200 -9.29 0.31 -17.85
C ILE A 200 -7.77 0.43 -17.79
N VAL A 201 -7.28 1.66 -17.98
CA VAL A 201 -5.84 1.97 -17.92
C VAL A 201 -5.21 1.43 -16.64
N TYR A 202 -4.14 0.67 -16.83
CA TYR A 202 -3.32 0.13 -15.76
C TYR A 202 -2.07 0.98 -15.53
N ASP A 203 -1.27 1.17 -16.58
CA ASP A 203 -0.08 2.03 -16.59
C ASP A 203 0.27 2.41 -18.05
N ASP A 204 1.23 3.31 -18.22
CA ASP A 204 1.68 3.79 -19.52
C ASP A 204 3.18 4.07 -19.53
N GLY A 205 3.73 4.31 -20.71
CA GLY A 205 5.09 4.81 -20.83
C GLY A 205 5.67 4.71 -22.22
N THR A 206 6.95 5.05 -22.32
CA THR A 206 7.69 4.99 -23.59
C THR A 206 8.61 3.78 -23.60
N THR A 207 8.53 3.01 -24.68
CA THR A 207 9.39 1.84 -24.90
C THR A 207 10.26 2.09 -26.11
N SER A 208 11.57 1.88 -25.94
CA SER A 208 12.57 2.03 -26.99
C SER A 208 13.05 0.66 -27.46
N ARG A 209 13.13 0.43 -28.77
CA ARG A 209 13.73 -0.79 -29.32
C ARG A 209 15.21 -0.54 -29.58
N LEU A 210 16.06 -1.13 -28.74
CA LEU A 210 17.51 -0.91 -28.73
C LEU A 210 18.25 -1.87 -29.66
N ALA A 211 17.74 -3.10 -29.82
CA ALA A 211 18.17 -4.06 -30.84
C ALA A 211 16.98 -4.90 -31.33
N GLU A 212 17.21 -5.88 -32.20
CA GLU A 212 16.15 -6.74 -32.74
C GLU A 212 15.34 -7.43 -31.64
N ASP A 213 16.02 -7.90 -30.60
CA ASP A 213 15.52 -8.68 -29.47
C ASP A 213 15.67 -7.95 -28.12
N HIS A 214 15.84 -6.62 -28.14
CA HIS A 214 16.12 -5.83 -26.94
C HIS A 214 15.29 -4.55 -26.90
N TYR A 215 14.49 -4.42 -25.85
CA TYR A 215 13.60 -3.29 -25.58
C TYR A 215 13.85 -2.71 -24.19
N PHE A 216 13.78 -1.38 -24.10
CA PHE A 216 13.86 -0.65 -22.85
C PHE A 216 12.53 0.06 -22.58
N LEU A 217 11.79 -0.42 -21.60
CA LEU A 217 10.48 0.09 -21.22
C LEU A 217 10.63 1.11 -20.09
N THR A 218 9.86 2.19 -20.17
CA THR A 218 9.62 3.08 -19.04
C THR A 218 8.17 2.97 -18.56
N THR A 219 7.95 3.13 -17.26
CA THR A 219 6.63 3.06 -16.60
C THR A 219 6.46 4.26 -15.68
N THR A 220 5.25 4.49 -15.15
CA THR A 220 5.06 5.55 -14.16
C THR A 220 5.84 5.28 -12.87
N THR A 221 6.26 6.34 -12.17
CA THR A 221 7.05 6.27 -10.93
C THR A 221 6.41 5.39 -9.87
N ALA A 222 5.11 5.60 -9.61
CA ALA A 222 4.40 4.94 -8.52
C ALA A 222 4.06 3.47 -8.85
N LYS A 223 3.98 3.12 -10.14
CA LYS A 223 3.61 1.77 -10.58
C LYS A 223 4.80 0.90 -11.00
N ALA A 224 6.03 1.41 -10.98
CA ALA A 224 7.23 0.66 -11.38
C ALA A 224 7.28 -0.79 -10.85
N GLY A 225 7.09 -0.99 -9.54
CA GLY A 225 7.08 -2.33 -8.94
C GLY A 225 5.87 -3.17 -9.35
N LEU A 226 4.70 -2.56 -9.46
CA LEU A 226 3.45 -3.24 -9.84
C LEU A 226 3.47 -3.67 -11.32
N VAL A 227 3.99 -2.83 -12.21
CA VAL A 227 4.17 -3.18 -13.63
C VAL A 227 5.17 -4.32 -13.77
N MET A 228 6.32 -4.28 -13.09
CA MET A 228 7.27 -5.40 -13.12
C MET A 228 6.61 -6.71 -12.66
N GLN A 229 5.85 -6.68 -11.56
CA GLN A 229 5.10 -7.85 -11.08
C GLN A 229 4.07 -8.35 -12.10
N HIS A 230 3.36 -7.43 -12.75
CA HIS A 230 2.38 -7.78 -13.78
C HIS A 230 3.04 -8.40 -15.01
N LEU A 231 4.14 -7.83 -15.51
CA LEU A 231 4.87 -8.39 -16.64
C LEU A 231 5.45 -9.78 -16.31
N GLU A 232 5.98 -9.98 -15.11
CA GLU A 232 6.43 -11.31 -14.67
C GLU A 232 5.27 -12.30 -14.56
N PHE A 233 4.10 -11.89 -14.07
CA PHE A 233 2.91 -12.73 -14.07
C PHE A 233 2.51 -13.12 -15.51
N CYS A 234 2.45 -12.15 -16.43
CA CYS A 234 2.16 -12.42 -17.84
C CYS A 234 3.17 -13.39 -18.44
N ARG A 235 4.47 -13.20 -18.19
CA ARG A 235 5.54 -14.05 -18.72
C ARG A 235 5.50 -15.47 -18.13
N GLN A 236 5.30 -15.60 -16.83
CA GLN A 236 5.36 -16.91 -16.15
C GLN A 236 4.07 -17.72 -16.24
N VAL A 237 2.92 -17.05 -16.29
CA VAL A 237 1.60 -17.71 -16.16
C VAL A 237 0.80 -17.67 -17.45
N LEU A 238 0.73 -16.51 -18.10
CA LEU A 238 -0.12 -16.35 -19.29
C LEU A 238 0.59 -16.81 -20.56
N PHE A 239 1.90 -16.53 -20.66
CA PHE A 239 2.71 -16.74 -21.85
C PHE A 239 4.05 -17.45 -21.55
N PRO A 240 4.04 -18.58 -20.79
CA PRO A 240 5.27 -19.29 -20.40
C PRO A 240 6.05 -19.87 -21.58
N GLU A 241 5.44 -19.95 -22.76
CA GLU A 241 6.06 -20.44 -23.99
C GLU A 241 6.98 -19.43 -24.67
N LEU A 242 6.90 -18.14 -24.32
CA LEU A 242 7.71 -17.09 -24.96
C LEU A 242 9.11 -17.01 -24.36
N ASP A 243 10.13 -16.97 -25.23
CA ASP A 243 11.53 -16.81 -24.84
C ASP A 243 11.90 -15.33 -24.69
N LEU A 244 11.77 -14.83 -23.46
CA LEU A 244 12.29 -13.53 -23.04
C LEU A 244 12.61 -13.48 -21.54
N GLN A 245 13.38 -12.47 -21.17
CA GLN A 245 13.75 -12.13 -19.80
C GLN A 245 13.40 -10.67 -19.53
N LEU A 246 12.99 -10.40 -18.29
CA LEU A 246 12.68 -9.06 -17.80
C LEU A 246 13.63 -8.74 -16.66
N THR A 247 14.25 -7.56 -16.66
CA THR A 247 15.10 -7.09 -15.57
C THR A 247 14.71 -5.67 -15.19
N SER A 248 14.37 -5.44 -13.92
CA SER A 248 14.21 -4.06 -13.44
C SER A 248 15.57 -3.39 -13.41
N VAL A 249 15.72 -2.32 -14.19
CA VAL A 249 16.91 -1.44 -14.23
C VAL A 249 16.56 -0.03 -13.74
N SER A 250 15.46 0.09 -12.98
CA SER A 250 14.92 1.35 -12.47
C SER A 250 15.96 2.17 -11.71
N ASP A 251 16.76 1.50 -10.88
CA ASP A 251 17.74 2.15 -9.99
C ASP A 251 19.16 2.17 -10.58
N GLN A 252 19.37 1.47 -11.69
CA GLN A 252 20.63 1.44 -12.41
C GLN A 252 20.86 2.75 -13.17
N TRP A 253 19.79 3.43 -13.60
CA TRP A 253 19.86 4.58 -14.48
C TRP A 253 19.22 5.83 -13.87
N ALA A 254 20.02 6.89 -13.75
CA ALA A 254 19.51 8.25 -13.66
C ALA A 254 19.01 8.71 -15.03
N GLN A 255 17.98 9.55 -15.05
CA GLN A 255 17.43 10.08 -16.29
C GLN A 255 16.98 11.53 -16.12
N PHE A 256 17.44 12.38 -17.03
CA PHE A 256 17.05 13.78 -17.09
C PHE A 256 16.37 14.06 -18.42
N SER A 257 15.16 14.62 -18.35
CA SER A 257 14.50 15.18 -19.53
C SER A 257 14.99 16.60 -19.72
N ILE A 258 15.70 16.87 -20.82
CA ILE A 258 16.13 18.22 -21.21
C ILE A 258 15.19 18.69 -22.32
N ALA A 259 14.52 19.81 -22.09
CA ALA A 259 13.43 20.26 -22.94
C ALA A 259 13.50 21.77 -23.24
N GLY A 260 12.98 22.15 -24.40
CA GLY A 260 12.93 23.53 -24.88
C GLY A 260 13.59 23.72 -26.25
N PRO A 261 13.30 24.82 -26.95
CA PRO A 261 13.83 25.09 -28.29
C PRO A 261 15.36 25.12 -28.36
N LYS A 262 16.05 25.46 -27.26
CA LYS A 262 17.52 25.54 -27.21
C LYS A 262 18.20 24.23 -26.81
N THR A 263 17.45 23.14 -26.64
CA THR A 263 18.00 21.84 -26.23
C THR A 263 19.04 21.31 -27.21
N ARG A 264 18.80 21.45 -28.52
CA ARG A 264 19.73 20.95 -29.54
C ARG A 264 21.08 21.66 -29.48
N ASP A 265 21.08 22.96 -29.20
CA ASP A 265 22.32 23.74 -29.09
C ASP A 265 23.09 23.39 -27.81
N LEU A 266 22.39 23.07 -26.72
CA LEU A 266 23.01 22.58 -25.49
C LEU A 266 23.69 21.20 -25.64
N LEU A 267 23.14 20.33 -26.49
CA LEU A 267 23.63 18.96 -26.69
C LEU A 267 24.73 18.82 -27.76
N ARG A 268 25.08 19.91 -28.45
CA ARG A 268 26.18 19.95 -29.41
C ARG A 268 27.50 20.19 -28.70
#